data_AF-A0A935EFA9-F1
#
_entry.id   AF-A0A935EFA9-F1
#
_cell.length_a   1.000
_cell.length_b   1.000
_cell.length_c   1.000
_cell.angle_alpha   90.00
_cell.angle_beta   90.00
_cell.angle_gamma   90.00
#
_symmetry.space_group_name_H-M   'P 1'
#
loop_
_entity.id
_entity.type
_entity.pdbx_description
1 polymer ?
#
loop_
_entity_poly.entity_id
_entity_poly.type
_entity_poly.pdbx_seq_one_letter_code
_entity_poly.pdbx_strand_id
1 'polypeptide(L)'
;MTAAPRKGRKVGFVGQTTEPEPDPWLQISTLRFTIAPPYGGEVLVDFTRLHPRGLALAFARGLFMLVAPRGPVAVRSSIKTYLTQLPSFFAYLAGTGDRISGPADLRASHIDGYEAWLEAQGKSRGHAPTFVAKVVSVLRRIASDQPDVIEAGLRERLRYVSSQPYAPPRPRDAYSPFVARQLRDAARIDLVAIEARLRAGPCFGEIREIEATARKAHAAIEARGVLRHRDPEWMALYARRWKRGLWNADFSMTLHSAHYLTSTDIVPLLVLLSLETGLELECCKTLTVDCLRNASGGTVEIAYTKLRAHGAEHKTIRVRDGASSTPGGLIRRIIALSASARAHNSSDCLWVYYQTGEIVHGIRHPRSTIDAWTTRHAIADDAGRPLYLRLSRLRKTHKALWYLKTEGHMARFAVGHTIEIAARHYADVPSLRPLHEQTVADALEEAVAGPRVIPPSEEDHLRSRAASADQIADAPSVAVLDGEQDVWLASCGGFYASPFAAAVGSPCPTPFWGCLDCKNAVITARKLPAILAFLTFIDEQRAGMNTNEWAAKFGHARERIVRQILPAFGDDAVAQARARLAAQHPIVYLPPEARA
;
A
#
# COMPACT_ATOMS: atom_id res chain seq x y z
N MET A 1 14.76 -33.30 49.08
CA MET A 1 15.85 -33.75 48.18
C MET A 1 16.08 -32.68 47.13
N THR A 2 17.21 -32.00 47.24
CA THR A 2 17.70 -30.88 46.44
C THR A 2 18.29 -31.38 45.11
N ALA A 3 17.67 -31.07 43.98
CA ALA A 3 18.25 -31.32 42.66
C ALA A 3 19.02 -30.08 42.18
N ALA A 4 20.34 -30.21 42.07
CA ALA A 4 21.24 -29.15 41.62
C ALA A 4 21.03 -28.80 40.13
N PRO A 5 21.25 -27.54 39.71
CA PRO A 5 21.11 -27.12 38.32
C PRO A 5 22.25 -27.68 37.44
N ARG A 6 21.91 -28.17 36.24
CA ARG A 6 22.86 -28.67 35.24
C ARG A 6 23.79 -27.55 34.74
N LYS A 7 25.10 -27.80 34.80
CA LYS A 7 26.17 -26.94 34.24
C LYS A 7 25.94 -26.71 32.74
N GLY A 8 25.80 -25.44 32.34
CA GLY A 8 25.66 -25.04 30.93
C GLY A 8 26.89 -25.43 30.10
N ARG A 9 26.65 -25.98 28.90
CA ARG A 9 27.69 -26.35 27.93
C ARG A 9 28.25 -25.06 27.30
N LYS A 10 29.54 -24.77 27.50
CA LYS A 10 30.23 -23.69 26.77
C LYS A 10 30.26 -24.04 25.28
N VAL A 11 29.65 -23.21 24.44
CA VAL A 11 29.78 -23.27 22.99
C VAL A 11 31.13 -22.65 22.64
N GLY A 12 32.07 -23.47 22.14
CA GLY A 12 33.33 -22.98 21.60
C GLY A 12 33.15 -22.63 20.12
N PHE A 13 33.42 -21.38 19.75
CA PHE A 13 33.53 -21.00 18.35
C PHE A 13 34.88 -21.48 17.84
N VAL A 14 34.87 -22.35 16.84
CA VAL A 14 36.07 -22.69 16.08
C VAL A 14 36.44 -21.47 15.25
N GLY A 15 37.54 -20.81 15.60
CA GLY A 15 38.09 -19.74 14.77
C GLY A 15 38.51 -20.33 13.43
N GLN A 16 37.81 -19.96 12.36
CA GLN A 16 38.32 -20.19 11.00
C GLN A 16 39.58 -19.34 10.84
N THR A 17 40.74 -19.99 10.81
CA THR A 17 41.98 -19.40 10.30
C THR A 17 41.78 -19.06 8.84
N THR A 18 41.42 -17.81 8.57
CA THR A 18 41.41 -17.22 7.23
C THR A 18 42.83 -16.74 6.93
N GLU A 19 43.35 -17.06 5.74
CA GLU A 19 44.56 -16.42 5.21
C GLU A 19 44.41 -14.89 5.31
N PRO A 20 45.51 -14.13 5.55
CA PRO A 20 45.41 -12.68 5.68
C PRO A 20 44.81 -12.10 4.40
N GLU A 21 43.60 -11.52 4.51
CA GLU A 21 42.99 -10.78 3.41
C GLU A 21 43.99 -9.72 2.92
N PRO A 22 44.23 -9.61 1.60
CA PRO A 22 45.10 -8.57 1.06
C PRO A 22 44.58 -7.20 1.53
N ASP A 23 45.49 -6.31 1.95
CA ASP A 23 45.14 -5.01 2.49
C ASP A 23 44.14 -4.30 1.54
N PRO A 24 42.88 -4.05 1.98
CA PRO A 24 41.86 -3.46 1.12
C PRO A 24 42.28 -2.09 0.57
N TRP A 25 43.20 -1.39 1.25
CA TRP A 25 43.71 -0.10 0.79
C TRP A 25 44.61 -0.22 -0.45
N LEU A 26 45.32 -1.33 -0.63
CA LEU A 26 46.12 -1.59 -1.84
C LEU A 26 45.22 -1.70 -3.06
N GLN A 27 44.09 -2.40 -2.96
CA GLN A 27 43.13 -2.53 -4.06
C GLN A 27 42.45 -1.19 -4.37
N ILE A 28 42.02 -0.46 -3.33
CA ILE A 28 41.36 0.85 -3.48
C ILE A 28 42.31 1.89 -4.10
N SER A 29 43.62 1.78 -3.89
CA SER A 29 44.62 2.69 -4.46
C SER A 29 44.61 2.73 -5.99
N THR A 30 44.13 1.67 -6.64
CA THR A 30 43.97 1.58 -8.10
C THR A 30 42.71 2.28 -8.62
N LEU A 31 41.78 2.67 -7.72
CA LEU A 31 40.42 3.13 -8.02
C LEU A 31 39.53 2.11 -8.74
N ARG A 32 39.99 0.86 -8.87
CA ARG A 32 39.24 -0.24 -9.46
C ARG A 32 39.28 -1.46 -8.53
N PHE A 33 38.19 -1.72 -7.84
CA PHE A 33 38.12 -2.75 -6.80
C PHE A 33 36.71 -3.32 -6.70
N THR A 34 36.59 -4.50 -6.09
CA THR A 34 35.30 -5.17 -5.92
C THR A 34 34.81 -5.03 -4.49
N ILE A 35 33.52 -4.78 -4.31
CA ILE A 35 32.86 -4.82 -3.00
C ILE A 35 31.81 -5.94 -3.00
N ALA A 36 31.83 -6.78 -1.98
CA ALA A 36 30.87 -7.85 -1.75
C ALA A 36 29.89 -7.46 -0.62
N PRO A 37 28.76 -6.77 -0.92
CA PRO A 37 27.73 -6.53 0.09
C PRO A 37 27.08 -7.85 0.52
N PRO A 38 26.53 -7.93 1.75
CA PRO A 38 25.80 -9.11 2.22
C PRO A 38 24.63 -9.52 1.30
N TYR A 39 24.00 -8.55 0.62
CA TYR A 39 22.84 -8.81 -0.22
C TYR A 39 23.06 -8.37 -1.68
N GLY A 40 22.87 -9.31 -2.62
CA GLY A 40 22.84 -9.07 -4.07
C GLY A 40 24.15 -9.36 -4.82
N GLY A 41 25.18 -9.83 -4.11
CA GLY A 41 26.46 -10.25 -4.69
C GLY A 41 27.39 -9.09 -5.06
N GLU A 42 28.54 -9.44 -5.64
CA GLU A 42 29.66 -8.54 -5.87
C GLU A 42 29.38 -7.38 -6.84
N VAL A 43 30.06 -6.26 -6.59
CA VAL A 43 29.99 -5.03 -7.38
C VAL A 43 31.40 -4.55 -7.67
N LEU A 44 31.74 -4.48 -8.96
CA LEU A 44 32.94 -3.79 -9.42
C LEU A 44 32.72 -2.27 -9.30
N VAL A 45 33.58 -1.62 -8.52
CA VAL A 45 33.72 -0.17 -8.43
C VAL A 45 34.83 0.25 -9.39
N ASP A 46 34.53 1.16 -10.30
CA ASP A 46 35.52 1.75 -11.22
C ASP A 46 35.40 3.27 -11.17
N PHE A 47 36.32 3.89 -10.42
CA PHE A 47 36.48 5.33 -10.28
C PHE A 47 37.76 5.84 -10.97
N THR A 48 38.38 5.04 -11.84
CA THR A 48 39.64 5.36 -12.50
C THR A 48 39.60 6.64 -13.33
N ARG A 49 38.42 7.02 -13.82
CA ARG A 49 38.17 8.24 -14.63
C ARG A 49 37.80 9.47 -13.80
N LEU A 50 37.69 9.34 -12.47
CA LEU A 50 37.33 10.47 -11.60
C LEU A 50 38.57 11.31 -11.28
N HIS A 51 38.46 12.62 -11.49
CA HIS A 51 39.50 13.60 -11.21
C HIS A 51 38.95 14.74 -10.34
N PRO A 52 39.74 15.29 -9.41
CA PRO A 52 41.16 15.01 -9.12
C PRO A 52 41.36 13.65 -8.41
N ARG A 53 42.53 13.02 -8.60
CA ARG A 53 42.81 11.66 -8.10
C ARG A 53 42.75 11.55 -6.58
N GLY A 54 43.24 12.56 -5.85
CA GLY A 54 43.22 12.57 -4.38
C GLY A 54 41.79 12.52 -3.82
N LEU A 55 40.88 13.31 -4.41
CA LEU A 55 39.46 13.27 -4.06
C LEU A 55 38.80 11.94 -4.44
N ALA A 56 39.10 11.42 -5.63
CA ALA A 56 38.57 10.13 -6.08
C ALA A 56 38.97 8.99 -5.13
N LEU A 57 40.23 8.98 -4.65
CA LEU A 57 40.70 8.02 -3.64
C LEU A 57 39.95 8.17 -2.33
N ALA A 58 39.77 9.40 -1.83
CA ALA A 58 39.00 9.63 -0.61
C ALA A 58 37.54 9.14 -0.73
N PHE A 59 36.89 9.38 -1.88
CA PHE A 59 35.52 8.92 -2.13
C PHE A 59 35.45 7.39 -2.30
N ALA A 60 36.43 6.77 -2.94
CA ALA A 60 36.53 5.31 -3.03
C ALA A 60 36.64 4.67 -1.64
N ARG A 61 37.51 5.22 -0.78
CA ARG A 61 37.67 4.79 0.62
C ARG A 61 36.38 5.00 1.42
N GLY A 62 35.78 6.20 1.33
CA GLY A 62 34.54 6.51 2.04
C GLY A 62 33.37 5.61 1.61
N LEU A 63 33.23 5.32 0.30
CA LEU A 63 32.24 4.36 -0.20
C LEU A 63 32.50 2.94 0.34
N PHE A 64 33.75 2.49 0.34
CA PHE A 64 34.12 1.18 0.90
C PHE A 64 33.73 1.06 2.38
N MET A 65 33.96 2.10 3.17
CA MET A 65 33.60 2.13 4.59
C MET A 65 32.09 2.28 4.85
N LEU A 66 31.31 2.77 3.88
CA LEU A 66 29.85 2.82 3.98
C LEU A 66 29.19 1.45 3.79
N VAL A 67 29.89 0.47 3.21
CA VAL A 67 29.31 -0.85 2.90
C VAL A 67 29.48 -1.83 4.06
N ALA A 68 28.43 -2.59 4.36
CA ALA A 68 28.44 -3.61 5.40
C ALA A 68 29.56 -4.66 5.17
N PRO A 69 30.21 -5.18 6.22
CA PRO A 69 29.89 -4.98 7.64
C PRO A 69 30.41 -3.65 8.25
N ARG A 70 31.13 -2.84 7.47
CA ARG A 70 31.80 -1.61 7.94
C ARG A 70 30.85 -0.43 8.13
N GLY A 71 29.75 -0.42 7.38
CA GLY A 71 28.78 0.65 7.38
C GLY A 71 27.35 0.21 7.04
N PRO A 72 26.42 1.16 6.92
CA PRO A 72 24.98 0.89 6.85
C PRO A 72 24.48 0.37 5.50
N VAL A 73 25.30 0.44 4.43
CA VAL A 73 24.88 0.02 3.09
C VAL A 73 25.11 -1.48 2.92
N ALA A 74 24.04 -2.27 2.97
CA ALA A 74 24.15 -3.73 2.89
C ALA A 74 23.74 -4.33 1.52
N VAL A 75 23.29 -3.51 0.57
CA VAL A 75 22.64 -4.00 -0.67
C VAL A 75 23.35 -3.53 -1.93
N ARG A 76 23.60 -4.45 -2.87
CA ARG A 76 24.19 -4.19 -4.20
C ARG A 76 23.55 -3.02 -4.97
N SER A 77 22.23 -2.95 -5.00
CA SER A 77 21.52 -1.89 -5.73
C SER A 77 21.82 -0.49 -5.18
N SER A 78 22.01 -0.38 -3.87
CA SER A 78 22.38 0.89 -3.23
C SER A 78 23.80 1.31 -3.62
N ILE A 79 24.75 0.36 -3.64
CA ILE A 79 26.12 0.62 -4.12
C ILE A 79 26.11 1.08 -5.57
N LYS A 80 25.35 0.39 -6.44
CA LYS A 80 25.20 0.81 -7.84
C LYS A 80 24.67 2.24 -7.97
N THR A 81 23.78 2.69 -7.09
CA THR A 81 23.32 4.09 -7.07
C THR A 81 24.47 5.07 -6.77
N TYR A 82 25.39 4.73 -5.85
CA TYR A 82 26.60 5.56 -5.65
C TYR A 82 27.45 5.61 -6.92
N LEU A 83 27.68 4.46 -7.57
CA LEU A 83 28.48 4.39 -8.79
C LEU A 83 27.89 5.18 -9.95
N THR A 84 26.57 5.27 -10.06
CA THR A 84 25.92 6.04 -11.12
C THR A 84 25.80 7.53 -10.81
N GLN A 85 25.72 7.91 -9.53
CA GLN A 85 25.45 9.30 -9.13
C GLN A 85 26.71 10.09 -8.79
N LEU A 86 27.67 9.50 -8.07
CA LEU A 86 28.90 10.19 -7.66
C LEU A 86 29.68 10.82 -8.83
N PRO A 87 29.82 10.18 -10.02
CA PRO A 87 30.53 10.79 -11.14
C PRO A 87 30.00 12.17 -11.55
N SER A 88 28.71 12.43 -11.38
CA SER A 88 28.14 13.75 -11.71
C SER A 88 28.59 14.88 -10.76
N PHE A 89 28.95 14.56 -9.51
CA PHE A 89 29.55 15.54 -8.60
C PHE A 89 30.97 15.92 -9.05
N PHE A 90 31.77 14.93 -9.46
CA PHE A 90 33.10 15.19 -10.02
C PHE A 90 33.03 16.01 -11.32
N ALA A 91 32.04 15.72 -12.17
CA ALA A 91 31.78 16.51 -13.38
C ALA A 91 31.40 17.97 -13.07
N TYR A 92 30.59 18.20 -12.03
CA TYR A 92 30.28 19.54 -11.54
C TYR A 92 31.53 20.26 -11.03
N LEU A 93 32.32 19.63 -10.16
CA LEU A 93 33.55 20.23 -9.61
C LEU A 93 34.56 20.60 -10.69
N ALA A 94 34.69 19.78 -11.73
CA ALA A 94 35.55 20.10 -12.87
C ALA A 94 35.14 21.39 -13.61
N GLY A 95 33.87 21.79 -13.50
CA GLY A 95 33.33 23.01 -14.11
C GLY A 95 33.40 24.26 -13.23
N THR A 96 33.76 24.17 -11.95
CA THR A 96 33.79 25.36 -11.06
C THR A 96 35.07 26.18 -11.20
N GLY A 97 36.16 25.58 -11.68
CA GLY A 97 37.48 26.22 -11.78
C GLY A 97 38.25 26.29 -10.45
N ASP A 98 37.68 25.76 -9.36
CA ASP A 98 38.31 25.73 -8.05
C ASP A 98 39.48 24.73 -8.00
N ARG A 99 40.54 25.07 -7.27
CA ARG A 99 41.69 24.18 -7.05
C ARG A 99 41.37 23.15 -5.97
N ILE A 100 40.74 22.06 -6.38
CA ILE A 100 40.42 20.93 -5.50
C ILE A 100 41.41 19.81 -5.77
N SER A 101 42.11 19.34 -4.73
CA SER A 101 43.01 18.18 -4.79
C SER A 101 42.48 17.01 -3.95
N GLY A 102 41.84 17.32 -2.82
CA GLY A 102 41.26 16.34 -1.90
C GLY A 102 40.09 16.90 -1.07
N PRO A 103 39.62 16.14 -0.07
CA PRO A 103 38.45 16.55 0.72
C PRO A 103 38.65 17.84 1.54
N ALA A 104 39.90 18.19 1.88
CA ALA A 104 40.24 19.42 2.61
C ALA A 104 40.00 20.70 1.82
N ASP A 105 39.93 20.61 0.49
CA ASP A 105 39.69 21.77 -0.38
C ASP A 105 38.18 22.00 -0.60
N LEU A 106 37.33 21.06 -0.21
CA LEU A 106 35.88 21.20 -0.31
C LEU A 106 35.35 22.20 0.72
N ARG A 107 34.25 22.84 0.36
CA ARG A 107 33.56 23.89 1.13
C ARG A 107 32.05 23.68 1.02
N ALA A 108 31.28 24.26 1.94
CA ALA A 108 29.81 24.20 1.90
C ALA A 108 29.23 24.65 0.55
N SER A 109 29.81 25.72 -0.05
CA SER A 109 29.42 26.24 -1.37
C SER A 109 29.51 25.21 -2.50
N HIS A 110 30.42 24.25 -2.44
CA HIS A 110 30.52 23.19 -3.45
C HIS A 110 29.34 22.20 -3.37
N ILE A 111 28.76 22.00 -2.18
CA ILE A 111 27.60 21.12 -1.99
C ILE A 111 26.32 21.83 -2.44
N ASP A 112 26.13 23.08 -2.01
CA ASP A 112 24.97 23.89 -2.40
C ASP A 112 25.00 24.23 -3.90
N GLY A 113 26.17 24.55 -4.45
CA GLY A 113 26.33 24.78 -5.89
C GLY A 113 26.12 23.52 -6.72
N TYR A 114 26.49 22.33 -6.23
CA TYR A 114 26.17 21.07 -6.90
C TYR A 114 24.66 20.80 -6.92
N GLU A 115 23.96 21.09 -5.82
CA GLU A 115 22.49 21.00 -5.76
C GLU A 115 21.84 21.94 -6.79
N ALA A 116 22.26 23.20 -6.85
CA ALA A 116 21.79 24.17 -7.83
C ALA A 116 22.12 23.74 -9.28
N TRP A 117 23.31 23.17 -9.51
CA TRP A 117 23.71 22.64 -10.81
C TRP A 117 22.82 21.48 -11.25
N LEU A 118 22.44 20.56 -10.34
CA LEU A 118 21.51 19.48 -10.66
C LEU A 118 20.13 20.01 -11.08
N GLU A 119 19.65 21.07 -10.42
CA GLU A 119 18.40 21.74 -10.79
C GLU A 119 18.49 22.39 -12.18
N ALA A 120 19.60 23.07 -12.48
CA ALA A 120 19.86 23.63 -13.81
C ALA A 120 19.94 22.56 -14.91
N GLN A 121 20.35 21.33 -14.57
CA GLN A 121 20.33 20.15 -15.45
C GLN A 121 18.93 19.48 -15.53
N GLY A 122 17.88 20.13 -15.01
CA GLY A 122 16.50 19.66 -15.08
C GLY A 122 16.14 18.56 -14.09
N LYS A 123 16.95 18.31 -13.04
CA LYS A 123 16.55 17.40 -11.96
C LYS A 123 15.46 18.06 -11.13
N SER A 124 14.37 17.33 -10.89
CA SER A 124 13.29 17.83 -10.04
C SER A 124 13.71 17.96 -8.58
N ARG A 125 12.99 18.80 -7.81
CA ARG A 125 13.17 18.99 -6.35
C ARG A 125 13.12 17.71 -5.52
N GLY A 126 12.50 16.63 -6.04
CA GLY A 126 12.50 15.32 -5.38
C GLY A 126 13.69 14.43 -5.76
N HIS A 127 14.32 14.67 -6.91
CA HIS A 127 15.43 13.85 -7.41
C HIS A 127 16.81 14.44 -7.11
N ALA A 128 17.00 15.76 -7.21
CA ALA A 128 18.30 16.39 -6.93
C ALA A 128 18.84 16.04 -5.53
N PRO A 129 18.04 16.09 -4.44
CA PRO A 129 18.52 15.70 -3.11
C PRO A 129 19.00 14.25 -3.01
N THR A 130 18.52 13.34 -3.88
CA THR A 130 18.96 11.93 -3.86
C THR A 130 20.41 11.78 -4.32
N PHE A 131 20.87 12.63 -5.25
CA PHE A 131 22.25 12.69 -5.71
C PHE A 131 23.14 13.33 -4.64
N VAL A 132 22.71 14.48 -4.11
CA VAL A 132 23.41 15.19 -3.03
C VAL A 132 23.60 14.28 -1.82
N ALA A 133 22.58 13.48 -1.46
CA ALA A 133 22.66 12.52 -0.35
C ALA A 133 23.79 11.49 -0.50
N LYS A 134 24.22 11.13 -1.73
CA LYS A 134 25.36 10.21 -1.94
C LYS A 134 26.67 10.87 -1.65
N VAL A 135 26.84 12.11 -2.11
CA VAL A 135 28.02 12.92 -1.82
C VAL A 135 28.12 13.18 -0.31
N VAL A 136 27.02 13.64 0.30
CA VAL A 136 26.93 13.92 1.74
C VAL A 136 27.21 12.66 2.57
N SER A 137 26.67 11.49 2.19
CA SER A 137 26.94 10.24 2.92
C SER A 137 28.43 9.87 2.92
N VAL A 138 29.11 10.00 1.78
CA VAL A 138 30.54 9.69 1.66
C VAL A 138 31.38 10.70 2.44
N LEU A 139 31.07 12.00 2.33
CA LEU A 139 31.77 13.05 3.05
C LEU A 139 31.56 12.98 4.57
N ARG A 140 30.36 12.63 5.04
CA ARG A 140 30.09 12.35 6.47
C ARG A 140 30.95 11.19 6.96
N ARG A 141 31.11 10.14 6.14
CA ARG A 141 31.96 9.01 6.51
C ARG A 141 33.42 9.43 6.61
N ILE A 142 33.92 10.17 5.62
CA ILE A 142 35.29 10.73 5.65
C ILE A 142 35.49 11.61 6.89
N ALA A 143 34.54 12.50 7.20
CA ALA A 143 34.60 13.37 8.37
C ALA A 143 34.56 12.60 9.70
N SER A 144 33.92 11.44 9.75
CA SER A 144 33.87 10.59 10.95
C SER A 144 35.19 9.85 11.16
N ASP A 145 35.83 9.40 10.07
CA ASP A 145 37.12 8.69 10.12
C ASP A 145 38.31 9.67 10.30
N GLN A 146 38.22 10.87 9.75
CA GLN A 146 39.26 11.90 9.76
C GLN A 146 38.64 13.30 9.98
N PRO A 147 38.32 13.67 11.23
CA PRO A 147 37.63 14.93 11.53
C PRO A 147 38.36 16.17 11.02
N ASP A 148 39.69 16.20 11.13
CA ASP A 148 40.50 17.38 10.82
C ASP A 148 40.69 17.64 9.31
N VAL A 149 40.33 16.66 8.47
CA VAL A 149 40.47 16.76 7.02
C VAL A 149 39.34 17.59 6.40
N ILE A 150 38.20 17.74 7.08
CA ILE A 150 37.05 18.49 6.57
C ILE A 150 36.96 19.84 7.28
N GLU A 151 36.86 20.91 6.50
CA GLU A 151 36.67 22.27 6.99
C GLU A 151 35.39 22.41 7.84
N ALA A 152 35.43 23.27 8.86
CA ALA A 152 34.37 23.35 9.88
C ALA A 152 33.00 23.75 9.31
N GLY A 153 32.94 24.74 8.42
CA GLY A 153 31.73 25.15 7.72
C GLY A 153 31.14 24.04 6.84
N LEU A 154 31.99 23.28 6.14
CA LEU A 154 31.53 22.09 5.41
C LEU A 154 30.98 21.03 6.37
N ARG A 155 31.61 20.78 7.53
CA ARG A 155 31.11 19.81 8.52
C ARG A 155 29.71 20.17 9.02
N GLU A 156 29.44 21.46 9.24
CA GLU A 156 28.10 21.94 9.61
C GLU A 156 27.11 21.73 8.46
N ARG A 157 27.48 22.09 7.23
CA ARG A 157 26.65 21.88 6.03
C ARG A 157 26.29 20.43 5.79
N LEU A 158 27.19 19.51 6.16
CA LEU A 158 26.95 18.07 6.03
C LEU A 158 25.89 17.56 7.01
N ARG A 159 25.39 18.30 8.00
CA ARG A 159 24.34 17.81 8.93
C ARG A 159 22.99 17.56 8.26
N TYR A 160 22.72 18.22 7.14
CA TYR A 160 21.53 18.04 6.32
C TYR A 160 21.89 17.72 4.87
N VAL A 161 20.94 17.17 4.12
CA VAL A 161 21.17 16.81 2.71
C VAL A 161 21.02 18.04 1.82
N SER A 162 19.87 18.73 1.93
CA SER A 162 19.49 19.86 1.09
C SER A 162 19.27 21.10 1.94
N SER A 163 19.71 22.25 1.43
CA SER A 163 19.39 23.57 1.99
C SER A 163 17.99 24.04 1.60
N GLN A 164 17.34 23.35 0.65
CA GLN A 164 15.98 23.65 0.22
C GLN A 164 14.95 23.00 1.16
N PRO A 165 13.75 23.60 1.31
CA PRO A 165 12.65 22.98 2.02
C PRO A 165 12.32 21.59 1.45
N TYR A 166 12.10 20.62 2.33
CA TYR A 166 11.74 19.26 1.91
C TYR A 166 10.42 19.26 1.14
N ALA A 167 10.49 18.97 -0.16
CA ALA A 167 9.32 18.74 -1.00
C ALA A 167 8.98 17.24 -0.97
N PRO A 168 7.85 16.84 -0.36
CA PRO A 168 7.47 15.43 -0.34
C PRO A 168 7.23 14.94 -1.78
N PRO A 169 7.73 13.75 -2.15
CA PRO A 169 7.45 13.19 -3.46
C PRO A 169 5.95 12.93 -3.59
N ARG A 170 5.37 13.28 -4.76
CA ARG A 170 3.97 12.95 -5.06
C ARG A 170 3.77 11.44 -4.89
N PRO A 171 2.92 10.98 -3.95
CA PRO A 171 2.73 9.56 -3.73
C PRO A 171 2.22 8.90 -5.00
N ARG A 172 2.79 7.75 -5.36
CA ARG A 172 2.22 6.95 -6.46
C ARG A 172 0.79 6.55 -6.10
N ASP A 173 -0.11 6.58 -7.07
CA ASP A 173 -1.50 6.19 -6.84
C ASP A 173 -1.68 4.66 -6.82
N ALA A 174 -2.73 4.17 -6.19
CA ALA A 174 -3.16 2.78 -6.28
C ALA A 174 -3.80 2.50 -7.65
N TYR A 175 -3.84 1.24 -8.06
CA TYR A 175 -4.70 0.83 -9.18
C TYR A 175 -6.15 0.75 -8.69
N SER A 176 -7.11 1.02 -9.58
CA SER A 176 -8.53 0.88 -9.29
C SER A 176 -8.91 -0.58 -8.98
N PRO A 177 -10.08 -0.81 -8.36
CA PRO A 177 -10.61 -2.16 -8.18
C PRO A 177 -10.77 -2.93 -9.50
N PHE A 178 -11.08 -2.23 -10.60
CA PHE A 178 -11.20 -2.82 -11.94
C PHE A 178 -9.86 -3.36 -12.42
N VAL A 179 -8.81 -2.54 -12.44
CA VAL A 179 -7.47 -2.95 -12.87
C VAL A 179 -6.91 -4.04 -11.94
N ALA A 180 -7.12 -3.90 -10.63
CA ALA A 180 -6.65 -4.90 -9.67
C ALA A 180 -7.32 -6.27 -9.84
N ARG A 181 -8.59 -6.30 -10.27
CA ARG A 181 -9.30 -7.54 -10.59
C ARG A 181 -8.71 -8.21 -11.83
N GLN A 182 -8.54 -7.46 -12.93
CA GLN A 182 -7.89 -7.96 -14.15
C GLN A 182 -6.52 -8.58 -13.84
N LEU A 183 -5.69 -7.90 -13.05
CA LEU A 183 -4.36 -8.41 -12.65
C LEU A 183 -4.44 -9.72 -11.85
N ARG A 184 -5.40 -9.85 -10.93
CA ARG A 184 -5.60 -11.08 -10.15
C ARG A 184 -6.08 -12.22 -11.03
N ASP A 185 -7.06 -11.97 -11.90
CA ASP A 185 -7.65 -12.98 -12.75
C ASP A 185 -6.63 -13.50 -13.75
N ALA A 186 -5.90 -12.61 -14.44
CA ALA A 186 -4.81 -12.96 -15.34
C ALA A 186 -3.73 -13.81 -14.64
N ALA A 187 -3.32 -13.41 -13.43
CA ALA A 187 -2.31 -14.15 -12.68
C ALA A 187 -2.79 -15.52 -12.19
N ARG A 188 -4.08 -15.66 -11.86
CA ARG A 188 -4.69 -16.94 -11.48
C ARG A 188 -4.83 -17.89 -12.67
N ILE A 189 -5.23 -17.36 -13.83
CA ILE A 189 -5.26 -18.12 -15.09
C ILE A 189 -3.86 -18.68 -15.39
N ASP A 190 -2.83 -17.84 -15.30
CA ASP A 190 -1.45 -18.29 -15.52
C ASP A 190 -0.99 -19.31 -14.48
N LEU A 191 -1.32 -19.13 -13.19
CA LEU A 191 -0.99 -20.12 -12.16
C LEU A 191 -1.57 -21.50 -12.49
N VAL A 192 -2.83 -21.56 -12.93
CA VAL A 192 -3.48 -22.82 -13.34
C VAL A 192 -2.78 -23.41 -14.57
N ALA A 193 -2.44 -22.58 -15.57
CA ALA A 193 -1.74 -23.02 -16.76
C ALA A 193 -0.32 -23.55 -16.45
N ILE A 194 0.40 -22.89 -15.55
CA ILE A 194 1.72 -23.33 -15.06
C ILE A 194 1.60 -24.67 -14.34
N GLU A 195 0.63 -24.81 -13.43
CA GLU A 195 0.36 -26.06 -12.71
C GLU A 195 0.04 -27.21 -13.67
N ALA A 196 -0.81 -26.95 -14.68
CA ALA A 196 -1.16 -27.93 -15.70
C ALA A 196 0.07 -28.33 -16.55
N ARG A 197 0.87 -27.35 -16.99
CA ARG A 197 2.07 -27.56 -17.80
C ARG A 197 3.10 -28.42 -17.07
N LEU A 198 3.41 -28.07 -15.82
CA LEU A 198 4.40 -28.82 -15.03
C LEU A 198 3.90 -30.19 -14.57
N ARG A 199 2.59 -30.36 -14.37
CA ARG A 199 2.01 -31.68 -14.09
C ARG A 199 2.03 -32.58 -15.33
N ALA A 200 1.75 -32.03 -16.51
CA ALA A 200 1.81 -32.78 -17.76
C ALA A 200 3.25 -33.19 -18.09
N GLY A 201 4.23 -32.34 -17.75
CA GLY A 201 5.64 -32.61 -17.98
C GLY A 201 5.99 -32.61 -19.49
N PRO A 202 7.05 -33.32 -19.89
CA PRO A 202 7.43 -33.48 -21.29
C PRO A 202 6.33 -34.11 -22.15
N CYS A 203 5.83 -33.36 -23.13
CA CYS A 203 4.95 -33.91 -24.16
C CYS A 203 5.77 -34.42 -25.34
N PHE A 204 5.60 -35.69 -25.67
CA PHE A 204 6.20 -36.29 -26.87
C PHE A 204 5.19 -36.22 -28.02
N GLY A 205 5.58 -35.57 -29.12
CA GLY A 205 4.72 -35.48 -30.30
C GLY A 205 4.52 -36.85 -30.97
N GLU A 206 3.46 -36.97 -31.78
CA GLU A 206 3.07 -38.21 -32.47
C GLU A 206 4.11 -38.75 -33.47
N ILE A 207 5.10 -37.93 -33.83
CA ILE A 207 6.17 -38.30 -34.76
C ILE A 207 7.23 -39.16 -34.03
N ARG A 208 7.05 -40.48 -34.11
CA ARG A 208 7.94 -41.51 -33.52
C ARG A 208 9.44 -41.27 -33.75
N GLU A 209 9.82 -40.72 -34.90
CA GLU A 209 11.23 -40.45 -35.27
C GLU A 209 11.86 -39.30 -34.47
N ILE A 210 11.07 -38.32 -34.05
CA ILE A 210 11.53 -37.19 -33.21
C ILE A 210 11.43 -37.56 -31.74
N GLU A 211 10.38 -38.31 -31.38
CA GLU A 211 10.07 -38.73 -30.01
C GLU A 211 11.26 -39.36 -29.29
N ALA A 212 11.97 -40.32 -29.91
CA ALA A 212 13.13 -40.95 -29.27
C ALA A 212 14.24 -39.95 -28.94
N THR A 213 14.45 -38.95 -29.80
CA THR A 213 15.46 -37.90 -29.58
C THR A 213 14.97 -36.87 -28.56
N ALA A 214 13.67 -36.57 -28.56
CA ALA A 214 13.04 -35.72 -27.57
C ALA A 214 13.14 -36.33 -26.16
N ARG A 215 12.88 -37.64 -26.00
CA ARG A 215 13.06 -38.35 -24.73
C ARG A 215 14.49 -38.23 -24.20
N LYS A 216 15.50 -38.42 -25.06
CA LYS A 216 16.90 -38.23 -24.67
C LYS A 216 17.19 -36.81 -24.22
N ALA A 217 16.67 -35.81 -24.93
CA ALA A 217 16.83 -34.40 -24.55
C ALA A 217 16.14 -34.08 -23.21
N HIS A 218 14.92 -34.57 -22.97
CA HIS A 218 14.22 -34.36 -21.70
C HIS A 218 14.90 -35.08 -20.53
N ALA A 219 15.36 -36.33 -20.72
CA ALA A 219 16.15 -37.05 -19.72
C ALA A 219 17.47 -36.34 -19.41
N ALA A 220 18.11 -35.75 -20.42
CA ALA A 220 19.30 -34.93 -20.22
C ALA A 220 19.02 -33.67 -19.40
N ILE A 221 17.86 -33.03 -19.58
CA ILE A 221 17.44 -31.89 -18.75
C ILE A 221 17.23 -32.34 -17.30
N GLU A 222 16.51 -33.43 -17.07
CA GLU A 222 16.28 -33.96 -15.71
C GLU A 222 17.60 -34.30 -15.00
N ALA A 223 18.57 -34.87 -15.72
CA ALA A 223 19.86 -35.24 -15.15
C ALA A 223 20.77 -34.03 -14.90
N ARG A 224 20.84 -33.08 -15.84
CA ARG A 224 21.85 -31.99 -15.85
C ARG A 224 21.29 -30.61 -15.48
N GLY A 225 19.98 -30.47 -15.39
CA GLY A 225 19.26 -29.21 -15.18
C GLY A 225 19.12 -28.37 -16.44
N VAL A 226 20.20 -28.19 -17.20
CA VAL A 226 20.20 -27.35 -18.40
C VAL A 226 20.78 -28.08 -19.59
N LEU A 227 20.02 -28.13 -20.67
CA LEU A 227 20.47 -28.60 -21.97
C LEU A 227 20.90 -27.41 -22.84
N ARG A 228 22.21 -27.32 -23.09
CA ARG A 228 22.85 -26.26 -23.84
C ARG A 228 22.85 -26.56 -25.34
N HIS A 229 23.01 -25.51 -26.15
CA HIS A 229 23.03 -25.67 -27.60
C HIS A 229 24.14 -26.62 -28.09
N ARG A 230 25.29 -26.73 -27.39
CA ARG A 230 26.39 -27.61 -27.81
C ARG A 230 26.21 -29.08 -27.40
N ASP A 231 25.17 -29.40 -26.63
CA ASP A 231 24.98 -30.77 -26.17
C ASP A 231 24.55 -31.69 -27.31
N PRO A 232 25.06 -32.94 -27.35
CA PRO A 232 24.70 -33.90 -28.40
C PRO A 232 23.19 -34.12 -28.54
N GLU A 233 22.46 -34.19 -27.43
CA GLU A 233 21.02 -34.40 -27.40
C GLU A 233 20.25 -33.19 -27.93
N TRP A 234 20.74 -31.98 -27.64
CA TRP A 234 20.20 -30.75 -28.22
C TRP A 234 20.39 -30.74 -29.73
N MET A 235 21.63 -30.96 -30.18
CA MET A 235 21.98 -30.90 -31.61
C MET A 235 21.23 -31.98 -32.41
N ALA A 236 21.11 -33.19 -31.87
CA ALA A 236 20.34 -34.26 -32.48
C ALA A 236 18.86 -33.90 -32.60
N LEU A 237 18.24 -33.38 -31.53
CA LEU A 237 16.83 -33.00 -31.54
C LEU A 237 16.56 -31.82 -32.48
N TYR A 238 17.42 -30.80 -32.41
CA TYR A 238 17.33 -29.61 -33.25
C TYR A 238 17.46 -29.95 -34.73
N ALA A 239 18.45 -30.77 -35.12
CA ALA A 239 18.65 -31.19 -36.50
C ALA A 239 17.45 -31.98 -37.06
N ARG A 240 16.85 -32.86 -36.25
CA ARG A 240 15.64 -33.63 -36.64
C ARG A 240 14.43 -32.71 -36.84
N ARG A 241 14.23 -31.74 -35.95
CA ARG A 241 13.17 -30.73 -36.08
C ARG A 241 13.38 -29.82 -37.29
N TRP A 242 14.62 -29.38 -37.53
CA TRP A 242 15.00 -28.55 -38.67
C TRP A 242 14.66 -29.22 -40.00
N LYS A 243 15.04 -30.48 -40.18
CA LYS A 243 14.73 -31.28 -41.39
C LYS A 243 13.24 -31.41 -41.69
N ARG A 244 12.38 -31.19 -40.69
CA ARG A 244 10.91 -31.29 -40.78
C ARG A 244 10.22 -29.92 -40.85
N GLY A 245 10.98 -28.82 -40.91
CA GLY A 245 10.42 -27.46 -40.90
C GLY A 245 9.82 -27.06 -39.55
N LEU A 246 10.10 -27.79 -38.46
CA LEU A 246 9.56 -27.53 -37.12
C LEU A 246 10.38 -26.50 -36.36
N TRP A 247 10.50 -25.29 -36.93
CA TRP A 247 11.26 -24.18 -36.37
C TRP A 247 10.52 -23.49 -35.22
N ASN A 248 11.26 -23.09 -34.19
CA ASN A 248 10.78 -22.26 -33.10
C ASN A 248 11.94 -21.41 -32.59
N ALA A 249 11.80 -20.08 -32.64
CA ALA A 249 12.81 -19.13 -32.17
C ALA A 249 13.15 -19.34 -30.68
N ASP A 250 12.17 -19.75 -29.87
CA ASP A 250 12.30 -19.95 -28.42
C ASP A 250 12.40 -21.44 -28.03
N PHE A 251 12.91 -22.29 -28.94
CA PHE A 251 12.94 -23.73 -28.72
C PHE A 251 13.56 -24.15 -27.38
N SER A 252 14.59 -23.43 -26.91
CA SER A 252 15.25 -23.73 -25.63
C SER A 252 14.32 -23.47 -24.45
N MET A 253 13.61 -22.35 -24.48
CA MET A 253 12.61 -22.00 -23.48
C MET A 253 11.45 -22.98 -23.49
N THR A 254 10.93 -23.33 -24.67
CA THR A 254 9.83 -24.30 -24.82
C THR A 254 10.21 -25.69 -24.31
N LEU A 255 11.44 -26.14 -24.55
CA LEU A 255 11.89 -27.45 -24.11
C LEU A 255 12.02 -27.54 -22.58
N HIS A 256 12.57 -26.50 -21.94
CA HIS A 256 12.77 -26.47 -20.48
C HIS A 256 11.48 -26.10 -19.71
N SER A 257 10.51 -25.44 -20.33
CA SER A 257 9.26 -25.06 -19.67
C SER A 257 8.39 -26.25 -19.25
N ALA A 258 8.61 -27.42 -19.83
CA ALA A 258 8.02 -28.69 -19.42
C ALA A 258 8.49 -29.16 -18.02
N HIS A 259 9.67 -28.71 -17.59
CA HIS A 259 10.34 -29.18 -16.38
C HIS A 259 10.36 -28.13 -15.26
N TYR A 260 10.42 -26.85 -15.62
CA TYR A 260 10.66 -25.76 -14.68
C TYR A 260 9.70 -24.58 -14.90
N LEU A 261 9.51 -23.80 -13.84
CA LEU A 261 9.12 -22.40 -14.01
C LEU A 261 10.12 -21.70 -14.93
N THR A 262 9.63 -20.80 -15.78
CA THR A 262 10.46 -19.98 -16.67
C THR A 262 10.40 -18.52 -16.27
N SER A 263 11.25 -17.69 -16.87
CA SER A 263 11.23 -16.23 -16.66
C SER A 263 9.86 -15.57 -16.92
N THR A 264 9.01 -16.15 -17.78
CA THR A 264 7.68 -15.61 -18.08
C THR A 264 6.65 -15.90 -16.99
N ASP A 265 6.86 -16.96 -16.19
CA ASP A 265 5.94 -17.38 -15.15
C ASP A 265 6.09 -16.56 -13.86
N ILE A 266 7.22 -15.87 -13.69
CA ILE A 266 7.54 -15.18 -12.44
C ILE A 266 6.70 -13.90 -12.28
N VAL A 267 6.42 -13.18 -13.37
CA VAL A 267 5.59 -11.96 -13.34
C VAL A 267 4.20 -12.21 -12.74
N PRO A 268 3.37 -13.15 -13.26
CA PRO A 268 2.05 -13.40 -12.69
C PRO A 268 2.12 -13.84 -11.23
N LEU A 269 3.03 -14.74 -10.88
CA LEU A 269 3.19 -15.22 -9.50
C LEU A 269 3.58 -14.11 -8.52
N LEU A 270 4.50 -13.22 -8.93
CA LEU A 270 4.93 -12.08 -8.12
C LEU A 270 3.82 -11.03 -7.97
N VAL A 271 3.07 -10.74 -9.04
CA VAL A 271 1.94 -9.81 -9.02
C VAL A 271 0.87 -10.32 -8.07
N LEU A 272 0.48 -11.60 -8.20
CA LEU A 272 -0.51 -12.22 -7.33
C LEU A 272 -0.05 -12.20 -5.86
N LEU A 273 1.18 -12.64 -5.58
CA LEU A 273 1.72 -12.64 -4.23
C LEU A 273 1.72 -11.24 -3.60
N SER A 274 2.12 -10.21 -4.36
CA SER A 274 2.13 -8.82 -3.88
C SER A 274 0.72 -8.29 -3.60
N LEU A 275 -0.26 -8.60 -4.46
CA LEU A 275 -1.65 -8.17 -4.28
C LEU A 275 -2.41 -8.92 -3.18
N GLU A 276 -2.01 -10.15 -2.86
CA GLU A 276 -2.64 -10.96 -1.80
C GLU A 276 -2.02 -10.73 -0.42
N THR A 277 -0.71 -10.43 -0.34
CA THR A 277 -0.02 -10.18 0.93
C THR A 277 0.09 -8.70 1.32
N GLY A 278 0.11 -7.80 0.32
CA GLY A 278 0.45 -6.41 0.54
C GLY A 278 1.90 -6.17 0.96
N LEU A 279 2.79 -7.16 0.87
CA LEU A 279 4.22 -7.02 1.16
C LEU A 279 4.88 -6.02 0.21
N GLU A 280 5.94 -5.35 0.69
CA GLU A 280 6.77 -4.56 -0.21
C GLU A 280 7.34 -5.44 -1.32
N LEU A 281 7.32 -4.94 -2.56
CA LEU A 281 7.77 -5.70 -3.73
C LEU A 281 9.19 -6.27 -3.56
N GLU A 282 10.10 -5.47 -3.00
CA GLU A 282 11.48 -5.93 -2.75
C GLU A 282 11.53 -7.07 -1.73
N CYS A 283 10.67 -7.05 -0.71
CA CYS A 283 10.56 -8.15 0.25
C CYS A 283 10.01 -9.41 -0.42
N CYS A 284 9.00 -9.29 -1.29
CA CYS A 284 8.50 -10.44 -2.07
C CYS A 284 9.62 -11.10 -2.88
N LYS A 285 10.50 -10.29 -3.50
CA LYS A 285 11.62 -10.78 -4.32
C LYS A 285 12.71 -11.50 -3.53
N THR A 286 12.84 -11.21 -2.24
CA THR A 286 13.89 -11.76 -1.37
C THR A 286 13.36 -12.77 -0.37
N LEU A 287 12.10 -13.19 -0.48
CA LEU A 287 11.57 -14.28 0.34
C LEU A 287 12.40 -15.55 0.12
N THR A 288 12.54 -16.33 1.18
CA THR A 288 13.19 -17.63 1.18
C THR A 288 12.16 -18.76 1.28
N VAL A 289 12.57 -20.00 1.02
CA VAL A 289 11.70 -21.18 1.11
C VAL A 289 11.20 -21.47 2.54
N ASP A 290 11.93 -21.03 3.56
CA ASP A 290 11.60 -21.16 4.98
C ASP A 290 10.84 -19.94 5.55
N CYS A 291 10.37 -19.03 4.69
CA CYS A 291 9.74 -17.79 5.13
C CYS A 291 8.41 -18.00 5.89
N LEU A 292 7.77 -19.16 5.76
CA LEU A 292 6.53 -19.46 6.47
C LEU A 292 6.80 -20.03 7.87
N ARG A 293 6.30 -19.37 8.92
CA ARG A 293 6.51 -19.72 10.33
C ARG A 293 5.21 -19.71 11.12
N ASN A 294 5.21 -20.39 12.28
CA ASN A 294 4.15 -20.30 13.29
C ASN A 294 2.71 -20.54 12.76
N ALA A 295 2.50 -21.55 11.91
CA ALA A 295 1.18 -21.84 11.36
C ALA A 295 0.19 -22.25 12.48
N SER A 296 -0.94 -21.55 12.59
CA SER A 296 -2.02 -21.88 13.54
C SER A 296 -3.37 -21.30 13.11
N GLY A 297 -4.44 -22.07 13.34
CA GLY A 297 -5.83 -21.61 13.12
C GLY A 297 -6.14 -21.10 11.72
N GLY A 298 -5.64 -21.75 10.66
CA GLY A 298 -5.85 -21.32 9.27
C GLY A 298 -5.08 -20.04 8.88
N THR A 299 -4.06 -19.67 9.66
CA THR A 299 -3.17 -18.54 9.38
C THR A 299 -1.70 -18.93 9.57
N VAL A 300 -0.80 -18.17 8.97
CA VAL A 300 0.67 -18.38 9.03
C VAL A 300 1.38 -17.04 9.04
N GLU A 301 2.59 -16.99 9.57
CA GLU A 301 3.46 -15.82 9.49
C GLU A 301 4.40 -15.93 8.30
N ILE A 302 4.50 -14.85 7.51
CA ILE A 302 5.57 -14.68 6.55
C ILE A 302 6.67 -13.86 7.23
N ALA A 303 7.82 -14.49 7.48
CA ALA A 303 9.05 -13.85 7.91
C ALA A 303 9.82 -13.29 6.70
N TYR A 304 10.22 -12.03 6.75
CA TYR A 304 10.93 -11.36 5.67
C TYR A 304 11.88 -10.30 6.20
N THR A 305 12.88 -9.94 5.39
CA THR A 305 13.87 -8.92 5.77
C THR A 305 13.65 -7.65 4.96
N LYS A 306 13.49 -6.51 5.65
CA LYS A 306 13.34 -5.20 5.03
C LYS A 306 14.70 -4.52 4.91
N LEU A 307 15.36 -4.76 3.77
CA LEU A 307 16.74 -4.30 3.50
C LEU A 307 16.94 -2.77 3.52
N ARG A 308 15.86 -1.98 3.39
CA ARG A 308 15.91 -0.50 3.34
C ARG A 308 15.60 0.21 4.68
N ALA A 309 15.25 -0.54 5.72
CA ALA A 309 15.00 0.01 7.05
C ALA A 309 16.18 -0.36 7.96
N HIS A 310 16.84 0.65 8.54
CA HIS A 310 17.89 0.52 9.56
C HIS A 310 18.89 -0.64 9.36
N GLY A 311 19.36 -0.89 8.12
CA GLY A 311 20.38 -1.90 7.87
C GLY A 311 19.91 -3.36 7.83
N ALA A 312 18.65 -3.63 7.46
CA ALA A 312 18.02 -4.96 7.25
C ALA A 312 17.24 -5.53 8.44
N GLU A 313 16.17 -4.84 8.83
CA GLU A 313 15.25 -5.27 9.90
C GLU A 313 14.45 -6.53 9.52
N HIS A 314 14.44 -7.54 10.38
CA HIS A 314 13.58 -8.72 10.26
C HIS A 314 12.15 -8.39 10.71
N LYS A 315 11.16 -8.77 9.89
CA LYS A 315 9.74 -8.53 10.16
C LYS A 315 8.92 -9.80 9.90
N THR A 316 7.74 -9.83 10.52
CA THR A 316 6.73 -10.85 10.26
C THR A 316 5.40 -10.18 9.86
N ILE A 317 4.60 -10.88 9.08
CA ILE A 317 3.20 -10.52 8.82
C ILE A 317 2.33 -11.77 8.87
N ARG A 318 1.19 -11.68 9.56
CA ARG A 318 0.21 -12.75 9.64
C ARG A 318 -0.70 -12.73 8.41
N VAL A 319 -0.88 -13.88 7.77
CA VAL A 319 -1.71 -14.04 6.58
C VAL A 319 -2.59 -15.29 6.69
N ARG A 320 -3.65 -15.38 5.89
CA ARG A 320 -4.44 -16.60 5.75
C ARG A 320 -3.59 -17.72 5.13
N ASP A 321 -3.84 -18.95 5.55
CA ASP A 321 -3.16 -20.17 5.10
C ASP A 321 -4.18 -21.31 4.86
N GLY A 322 -3.72 -22.41 4.28
CA GLY A 322 -4.47 -23.66 4.12
C GLY A 322 -5.07 -23.85 2.73
N ALA A 323 -5.88 -22.91 2.24
CA ALA A 323 -6.45 -23.00 0.90
C ALA A 323 -5.46 -22.51 -0.17
N SER A 324 -5.54 -23.09 -1.36
CA SER A 324 -4.71 -22.76 -2.53
C SER A 324 -4.72 -21.29 -2.94
N SER A 325 -5.82 -20.60 -2.68
CA SER A 325 -6.02 -19.18 -3.00
C SER A 325 -5.54 -18.24 -1.88
N THR A 326 -5.07 -18.77 -0.75
CA THR A 326 -4.56 -17.96 0.36
C THR A 326 -3.10 -17.59 0.14
N PRO A 327 -2.60 -16.49 0.73
CA PRO A 327 -1.20 -16.11 0.60
C PRO A 327 -0.22 -17.19 1.07
N GLY A 328 -0.51 -17.86 2.21
CA GLY A 328 0.31 -18.98 2.69
C GLY A 328 0.30 -20.16 1.73
N GLY A 329 -0.88 -20.54 1.23
CA GLY A 329 -1.03 -21.59 0.22
C GLY A 329 -0.31 -21.26 -1.09
N LEU A 330 -0.34 -20.01 -1.54
CA LEU A 330 0.36 -19.55 -2.74
C LEU A 330 1.88 -19.69 -2.61
N ILE A 331 2.46 -19.33 -1.45
CA ILE A 331 3.91 -19.50 -1.22
C ILE A 331 4.28 -20.99 -1.26
N ARG A 332 3.49 -21.86 -0.61
CA ARG A 332 3.71 -23.32 -0.66
C ARG A 332 3.63 -23.86 -2.09
N ARG A 333 2.70 -23.35 -2.90
CA ARG A 333 2.60 -23.68 -4.33
C ARG A 333 3.84 -23.27 -5.11
N ILE A 334 4.33 -22.04 -4.94
CA ILE A 334 5.55 -21.57 -5.60
C ILE A 334 6.76 -22.44 -5.22
N ILE A 335 6.86 -22.85 -3.95
CA ILE A 335 7.90 -23.79 -3.49
C ILE A 335 7.77 -25.13 -4.23
N ALA A 336 6.57 -25.70 -4.29
CA ALA A 336 6.33 -26.96 -5.00
C ALA A 336 6.66 -26.86 -6.51
N LEU A 337 6.23 -25.79 -7.16
CA LEU A 337 6.46 -25.56 -8.60
C LEU A 337 7.94 -25.33 -8.95
N SER A 338 8.74 -24.88 -7.98
CA SER A 338 10.20 -24.67 -8.16
C SER A 338 11.04 -25.88 -7.72
N ALA A 339 10.43 -26.96 -7.21
CA ALA A 339 11.15 -28.10 -6.63
C ALA A 339 12.15 -28.75 -7.61
N SER A 340 11.73 -29.03 -8.86
CA SER A 340 12.61 -29.64 -9.87
C SER A 340 13.80 -28.75 -10.21
N ALA A 341 13.61 -27.44 -10.31
CA ALA A 341 14.69 -26.50 -10.61
C ALA A 341 15.70 -26.41 -9.44
N ARG A 342 15.22 -26.56 -8.21
CA ARG A 342 16.06 -26.53 -6.99
C ARG A 342 16.99 -27.74 -6.86
N ALA A 343 16.67 -28.87 -7.48
CA ALA A 343 17.59 -30.00 -7.57
C ALA A 343 18.92 -29.61 -8.26
N HIS A 344 18.90 -28.55 -9.09
CA HIS A 344 20.06 -28.04 -9.81
C HIS A 344 20.51 -26.65 -9.34
N ASN A 345 19.84 -26.06 -8.35
CA ASN A 345 20.17 -24.75 -7.78
C ASN A 345 19.83 -24.72 -6.29
N SER A 346 20.86 -24.78 -5.45
CA SER A 346 20.76 -24.90 -3.98
C SER A 346 20.37 -23.60 -3.26
N SER A 347 19.95 -22.55 -3.98
CA SER A 347 19.54 -21.29 -3.36
C SER A 347 18.31 -21.46 -2.48
N ASP A 348 18.35 -20.82 -1.31
CA ASP A 348 17.23 -20.68 -0.38
C ASP A 348 16.16 -19.69 -0.86
N CYS A 349 16.45 -18.90 -1.91
CA CYS A 349 15.51 -17.94 -2.46
C CYS A 349 14.21 -18.62 -2.93
N LEU A 350 13.06 -18.01 -2.65
CA LEU A 350 11.74 -18.49 -3.08
C LEU A 350 11.63 -18.59 -4.61
N TRP A 351 12.37 -17.77 -5.35
CA TRP A 351 12.33 -17.69 -6.80
C TRP A 351 13.50 -18.45 -7.39
N VAL A 352 13.22 -19.64 -7.93
CA VAL A 352 14.17 -20.43 -8.71
C VAL A 352 13.48 -20.87 -9.99
N TYR A 353 14.07 -20.55 -11.14
CA TYR A 353 13.45 -20.74 -12.44
C TYR A 353 14.48 -20.82 -13.56
N TYR A 354 14.06 -21.32 -14.71
CA TYR A 354 14.86 -21.36 -15.93
C TYR A 354 14.77 -20.04 -16.70
N GLN A 355 15.92 -19.49 -17.06
CA GLN A 355 16.04 -18.52 -18.14
C GLN A 355 17.01 -19.07 -19.19
N THR A 356 17.02 -18.50 -20.40
CA THR A 356 17.78 -19.06 -21.53
C THR A 356 19.22 -19.41 -21.15
N GLY A 357 19.52 -20.71 -21.08
CA GLY A 357 20.85 -21.25 -20.82
C GLY A 357 21.24 -21.43 -19.34
N GLU A 358 20.38 -21.10 -18.37
CA GLU A 358 20.69 -21.26 -16.95
C GLU A 358 19.45 -21.36 -16.03
N ILE A 359 19.57 -22.14 -14.96
CA ILE A 359 18.63 -22.11 -13.83
C ILE A 359 19.14 -21.06 -12.84
N VAL A 360 18.37 -20.00 -12.68
CA VAL A 360 18.73 -18.85 -11.85
C VAL A 360 17.88 -18.78 -10.59
N HIS A 361 18.39 -18.05 -9.61
CA HIS A 361 17.64 -17.69 -8.42
C HIS A 361 17.47 -16.18 -8.30
N GLY A 362 16.46 -15.77 -7.54
CA GLY A 362 16.11 -14.38 -7.35
C GLY A 362 15.47 -13.76 -8.58
N ILE A 363 14.98 -12.54 -8.42
CA ILE A 363 14.17 -11.89 -9.44
C ILE A 363 14.98 -10.83 -10.19
N ARG A 364 15.11 -11.03 -11.51
CA ARG A 364 15.57 -10.01 -12.47
C ARG A 364 14.49 -9.85 -13.55
N HIS A 365 13.52 -8.96 -13.36
CA HIS A 365 12.47 -8.75 -14.37
C HIS A 365 12.83 -7.60 -15.30
N PRO A 366 13.11 -7.86 -16.59
CA PRO A 366 13.19 -6.80 -17.58
C PRO A 366 11.80 -6.25 -17.85
N ARG A 367 11.74 -4.97 -18.27
CA ARG A 367 10.48 -4.29 -18.58
C ARG A 367 9.67 -5.04 -19.65
N SER A 368 10.36 -5.63 -20.62
CA SER A 368 9.76 -6.39 -21.73
C SER A 368 8.91 -7.57 -21.27
N THR A 369 9.32 -8.32 -20.24
CA THR A 369 8.52 -9.46 -19.73
C THR A 369 7.23 -9.00 -19.07
N ILE A 370 7.26 -7.85 -18.38
CA ILE A 370 6.06 -7.26 -17.78
C ILE A 370 5.10 -6.79 -18.87
N ASP A 371 5.62 -6.10 -19.88
CA ASP A 371 4.81 -5.58 -21.00
C ASP A 371 4.19 -6.74 -21.80
N ALA A 372 4.98 -7.76 -22.13
CA ALA A 372 4.48 -8.97 -22.82
C ALA A 372 3.36 -9.67 -22.02
N TRP A 373 3.49 -9.74 -20.70
CA TRP A 373 2.46 -10.32 -19.84
C TRP A 373 1.16 -9.50 -19.87
N THR A 374 1.25 -8.18 -19.70
CA THR A 374 0.07 -7.29 -19.74
C THR A 374 -0.60 -7.29 -21.11
N THR A 375 0.17 -7.35 -22.21
CA THR A 375 -0.35 -7.42 -23.57
C THR A 375 -1.04 -8.76 -23.83
N ARG A 376 -0.43 -9.90 -23.42
CA ARG A 376 -1.00 -11.24 -23.60
C ARG A 376 -2.38 -11.38 -22.97
N HIS A 377 -2.61 -10.73 -21.82
CA HIS A 377 -3.88 -10.75 -21.10
C HIS A 377 -4.78 -9.53 -21.40
N ALA A 378 -4.42 -8.71 -22.38
CA ALA A 378 -5.15 -7.50 -22.79
C ALA A 378 -5.54 -6.59 -21.61
N ILE A 379 -4.66 -6.46 -20.61
CA ILE A 379 -4.97 -5.71 -19.39
C ILE A 379 -5.05 -4.22 -19.72
N ALA A 380 -6.20 -3.61 -19.40
CA ALA A 380 -6.49 -2.20 -19.68
C ALA A 380 -6.55 -1.35 -18.41
N ASP A 381 -6.21 -0.07 -18.52
CA ASP A 381 -6.46 0.95 -17.50
C ASP A 381 -7.94 1.38 -17.44
N ASP A 382 -8.28 2.28 -16.51
CA ASP A 382 -9.66 2.77 -16.34
C ASP A 382 -10.20 3.55 -17.55
N ALA A 383 -9.33 3.95 -18.49
CA ALA A 383 -9.69 4.60 -19.75
C ALA A 383 -9.69 3.64 -20.95
N GLY A 384 -9.57 2.32 -20.71
CA GLY A 384 -9.57 1.30 -21.76
C GLY A 384 -8.26 1.19 -22.54
N ARG A 385 -7.17 1.86 -22.12
CA ARG A 385 -5.87 1.81 -22.80
C ARG A 385 -5.00 0.69 -22.24
N PRO A 386 -4.06 0.12 -23.02
CA PRO A 386 -3.13 -0.90 -22.54
C PRO A 386 -2.38 -0.46 -21.27
N LEU A 387 -2.39 -1.30 -20.25
CA LEU A 387 -1.85 -0.96 -18.94
C LEU A 387 -0.31 -0.99 -18.91
N TYR A 388 0.31 0.17 -18.69
CA TYR A 388 1.72 0.23 -18.28
C TYR A 388 1.87 -0.20 -16.80
N LEU A 389 2.03 -1.50 -16.55
CA LEU A 389 2.08 -2.05 -15.18
C LEU A 389 3.35 -1.61 -14.43
N ARG A 390 3.18 -0.83 -13.37
CA ARG A 390 4.24 -0.43 -12.43
C ARG A 390 4.11 -1.25 -11.16
N LEU A 391 4.96 -2.25 -10.99
CA LEU A 391 4.94 -3.15 -9.80
C LEU A 391 5.00 -2.39 -8.46
N SER A 392 5.64 -1.20 -8.45
CA SER A 392 5.67 -0.32 -7.26
C SER A 392 4.30 0.17 -6.77
N ARG A 393 3.24 0.09 -7.60
CA ARG A 393 1.86 0.45 -7.22
C ARG A 393 1.12 -0.69 -6.52
N LEU A 394 1.54 -1.95 -6.67
CA LEU A 394 0.80 -3.13 -6.21
C LEU A 394 0.53 -3.14 -4.69
N ARG A 395 1.54 -2.81 -3.87
CA ARG A 395 1.34 -2.69 -2.41
C ARG A 395 0.30 -1.62 -2.07
N LYS A 396 0.34 -0.48 -2.76
CA LYS A 396 -0.64 0.59 -2.53
C LYS A 396 -2.03 0.16 -2.98
N THR A 397 -2.14 -0.54 -4.11
CA THR A 397 -3.38 -1.17 -4.55
C THR A 397 -3.95 -2.11 -3.50
N HIS A 398 -3.14 -3.02 -2.94
CA HIS A 398 -3.59 -3.90 -1.87
C HIS A 398 -4.13 -3.12 -0.66
N LYS A 399 -3.39 -2.10 -0.20
CA LYS A 399 -3.83 -1.27 0.92
C LYS A 399 -5.11 -0.50 0.60
N ALA A 400 -5.23 0.15 -0.56
CA ALA A 400 -6.45 0.84 -0.95
C ALA A 400 -7.66 -0.10 -0.99
N LEU A 401 -7.52 -1.31 -1.54
CA LEU A 401 -8.60 -2.31 -1.54
C LEU A 401 -8.95 -2.79 -0.13
N TRP A 402 -7.96 -2.93 0.75
CA TRP A 402 -8.20 -3.26 2.15
C TRP A 402 -8.98 -2.14 2.85
N TYR A 403 -8.63 -0.88 2.60
CA TYR A 403 -9.34 0.29 3.12
C TYR A 403 -10.82 0.30 2.72
N LEU A 404 -11.10 0.10 1.43
CA LEU A 404 -12.45 -0.03 0.90
C LEU A 404 -13.21 -1.18 1.57
N LYS A 405 -12.56 -2.34 1.74
CA LYS A 405 -13.18 -3.51 2.40
C LYS A 405 -13.49 -3.27 3.88
N THR A 406 -12.73 -2.39 4.53
CA THR A 406 -12.96 -2.01 5.93
C THR A 406 -13.84 -0.77 6.07
N GLU A 407 -14.47 -0.29 4.99
CA GLU A 407 -15.35 0.89 4.99
C GLU A 407 -14.69 2.12 5.64
N GLY A 408 -13.37 2.26 5.44
CA GLY A 408 -12.60 3.37 6.00
C GLY A 408 -12.28 3.29 7.50
N HIS A 409 -12.62 2.20 8.20
CA HIS A 409 -12.30 2.05 9.62
C HIS A 409 -10.79 2.00 9.90
N MET A 410 -10.22 3.15 10.30
CA MET A 410 -8.78 3.36 10.46
C MET A 410 -8.09 2.37 11.40
N ALA A 411 -8.74 1.98 12.51
CA ALA A 411 -8.18 0.99 13.45
C ALA A 411 -8.01 -0.41 12.82
N ARG A 412 -8.91 -0.80 11.92
CA ARG A 412 -8.85 -2.08 11.17
C ARG A 412 -7.93 -1.97 9.94
N PHE A 413 -7.75 -0.76 9.42
CA PHE A 413 -6.93 -0.49 8.25
C PHE A 413 -5.43 -0.38 8.56
N ALA A 414 -5.07 0.23 9.70
CA ALA A 414 -3.69 0.56 10.07
C ALA A 414 -2.81 -0.66 10.45
N VAL A 415 -3.12 -1.86 9.97
CA VAL A 415 -2.32 -3.05 10.24
C VAL A 415 -0.90 -2.88 9.66
N GLY A 416 0.09 -2.89 10.56
CA GLY A 416 1.51 -2.79 10.27
C GLY A 416 2.09 -1.37 10.16
N HIS A 417 1.31 -0.32 10.46
CA HIS A 417 1.79 1.06 10.57
C HIS A 417 1.03 1.80 11.68
N THR A 418 1.51 2.96 12.12
CA THR A 418 0.69 3.88 12.92
C THR A 418 -0.49 4.39 12.10
N ILE A 419 -1.58 4.81 12.75
CA ILE A 419 -2.76 5.41 12.09
C ILE A 419 -2.37 6.59 11.20
N GLU A 420 -1.46 7.46 11.66
CA GLU A 420 -0.99 8.62 10.90
C GLU A 420 -0.31 8.24 9.58
N ILE A 421 0.67 7.34 9.63
CA ILE A 421 1.34 6.78 8.42
C ILE A 421 0.33 6.11 7.49
N ALA A 422 -0.63 5.36 8.04
CA ALA A 422 -1.67 4.70 7.26
C ALA A 422 -2.54 5.73 6.51
N ALA A 423 -2.99 6.77 7.21
CA ALA A 423 -3.78 7.85 6.64
C ALA A 423 -3.01 8.56 5.51
N ARG A 424 -1.81 9.06 5.80
CA ARG A 424 -1.03 9.90 4.89
C ARG A 424 -0.53 9.18 3.65
N HIS A 425 -0.17 7.90 3.75
CA HIS A 425 0.50 7.19 2.66
C HIS A 425 -0.39 6.22 1.88
N TYR A 426 -1.54 5.84 2.44
CA TYR A 426 -2.38 4.78 1.91
C TYR A 426 -3.89 5.09 1.87
N ALA A 427 -4.41 5.96 2.75
CA ALA A 427 -5.80 6.41 2.68
C ALA A 427 -5.95 7.68 1.82
N ASP A 428 -5.03 8.64 1.97
CA ASP A 428 -4.98 9.86 1.13
C ASP A 428 -4.32 9.58 -0.23
N VAL A 429 -5.04 8.87 -1.09
CA VAL A 429 -4.66 8.62 -2.48
C VAL A 429 -5.80 8.97 -3.44
N PRO A 430 -5.51 9.47 -4.65
CA PRO A 430 -6.55 9.90 -5.59
C PRO A 430 -7.61 8.84 -5.87
N SER A 431 -7.25 7.55 -5.94
CA SER A 431 -8.20 6.47 -6.20
C SER A 431 -9.28 6.28 -5.13
N LEU A 432 -9.09 6.81 -3.91
CA LEU A 432 -10.04 6.72 -2.80
C LEU A 432 -10.88 7.99 -2.61
N ARG A 433 -10.60 9.04 -3.38
CA ARG A 433 -11.33 10.31 -3.29
C ARG A 433 -12.84 10.15 -3.44
N PRO A 434 -13.38 9.36 -4.40
CA PRO A 434 -14.82 9.18 -4.52
C PRO A 434 -15.46 8.59 -3.26
N LEU A 435 -14.77 7.69 -2.55
CA LEU A 435 -15.26 7.16 -1.26
C LEU A 435 -15.34 8.28 -0.22
N HIS A 436 -14.28 9.08 -0.09
CA HIS A 436 -14.27 10.19 0.88
C HIS A 436 -15.34 11.23 0.57
N GLU A 437 -15.51 11.58 -0.70
CA GLU A 437 -16.55 12.51 -1.15
C GLU A 437 -17.94 11.95 -0.87
N GLN A 438 -18.19 10.66 -1.15
CA GLN A 438 -19.45 10.01 -0.82
C GLN A 438 -19.70 10.00 0.69
N THR A 439 -18.70 9.65 1.52
CA THR A 439 -18.85 9.68 2.98
C THR A 439 -19.17 11.08 3.50
N VAL A 440 -18.58 12.13 2.91
CA VAL A 440 -18.93 13.52 3.25
C VAL A 440 -20.36 13.85 2.80
N ALA A 441 -20.75 13.43 1.60
CA ALA A 441 -22.12 13.63 1.10
C ALA A 441 -23.14 12.92 2.01
N ASP A 442 -22.93 11.64 2.33
CA ASP A 442 -23.78 10.86 3.23
C ASP A 442 -23.90 11.53 4.60
N ALA A 443 -22.78 12.00 5.17
CA ALA A 443 -22.76 12.69 6.46
C ALA A 443 -23.48 14.04 6.42
N LEU A 444 -23.39 14.79 5.31
CA LEU A 444 -24.12 16.04 5.12
C LEU A 444 -25.62 15.78 4.94
N GLU A 445 -26.00 14.74 4.18
CA GLU A 445 -27.39 14.31 4.04
C GLU A 445 -27.97 13.89 5.39
N GLU A 446 -27.23 13.12 6.20
CA GLU A 446 -27.62 12.75 7.56
C GLU A 446 -27.73 13.98 8.48
N ALA A 447 -26.79 14.92 8.39
CA ALA A 447 -26.81 16.13 9.21
C ALA A 447 -27.99 17.07 8.89
N VAL A 448 -28.43 17.10 7.62
CA VAL A 448 -29.58 17.88 7.17
C VAL A 448 -30.90 17.10 7.33
N ALA A 449 -30.84 15.77 7.50
CA ALA A 449 -32.02 14.97 7.79
C ALA A 449 -32.62 15.33 9.16
N GLY A 450 -33.92 15.60 9.16
CA GLY A 450 -34.68 15.98 10.34
C GLY A 450 -35.90 16.85 10.01
N PRO A 451 -36.68 17.25 11.02
CA PRO A 451 -37.86 18.07 10.83
C PRO A 451 -37.48 19.47 10.34
N ARG A 452 -38.29 20.03 9.45
CA ARG A 452 -38.23 21.44 9.08
C ARG A 452 -38.79 22.27 10.23
N VAL A 453 -37.94 23.05 10.89
CA VAL A 453 -38.35 23.96 11.96
C VAL A 453 -38.70 25.31 11.35
N ILE A 454 -39.89 25.83 11.63
CA ILE A 454 -40.42 27.08 11.08
C ILE A 454 -40.72 28.02 12.25
N PRO A 455 -39.87 29.04 12.49
CA PRO A 455 -40.10 30.06 13.51
C PRO A 455 -41.29 30.95 13.17
N PRO A 456 -41.89 31.67 14.14
CA PRO A 456 -43.11 32.46 13.93
C PRO A 456 -42.99 33.48 12.77
N SER A 457 -41.85 34.17 12.67
CA SER A 457 -41.61 35.13 11.60
C SER A 457 -41.60 34.47 10.21
N GLU A 458 -41.00 33.27 10.09
CA GLU A 458 -40.99 32.53 8.82
C GLU A 458 -42.39 31.97 8.51
N GLU A 459 -43.13 31.52 9.52
CA GLU A 459 -44.51 31.07 9.35
C GLU A 459 -45.41 32.20 8.82
N ASP A 460 -45.32 33.41 9.38
CA ASP A 460 -46.04 34.59 8.91
C ASP A 460 -45.68 34.94 7.46
N HIS A 461 -44.39 34.88 7.12
CA HIS A 461 -43.92 35.07 5.75
C HIS A 461 -44.49 34.02 4.79
N LEU A 462 -44.47 32.73 5.16
CA LEU A 462 -45.03 31.65 4.34
C LEU A 462 -46.55 31.82 4.15
N ARG A 463 -47.27 32.22 5.18
CA ARG A 463 -48.72 32.50 5.11
C ARG A 463 -49.05 33.66 4.19
N SER A 464 -48.30 34.77 4.28
CA SER A 464 -48.49 35.94 3.42
C SER A 464 -48.24 35.62 1.94
N ARG A 465 -47.29 34.72 1.65
CA ARG A 465 -46.95 34.29 0.28
C ARG A 465 -47.94 33.27 -0.29
N ALA A 466 -48.43 32.33 0.54
CA ALA A 466 -49.48 31.40 0.13
C ALA A 466 -50.78 32.11 -0.27
N ALA A 467 -51.08 33.24 0.37
CA ALA A 467 -52.21 34.11 0.01
C ALA A 467 -52.02 34.85 -1.34
N SER A 468 -50.80 34.93 -1.86
CA SER A 468 -50.43 35.69 -3.06
C SER A 468 -50.33 34.84 -4.34
N ALA A 469 -50.85 33.60 -4.33
CA ALA A 469 -50.85 32.63 -5.45
C ALA A 469 -49.48 32.15 -5.99
N ASP A 470 -48.38 32.54 -5.35
CA ASP A 470 -47.02 32.17 -5.73
C ASP A 470 -46.60 30.87 -5.02
N GLN A 471 -46.95 29.72 -5.60
CA GLN A 471 -46.64 28.40 -5.01
C GLN A 471 -45.18 28.02 -5.26
N ILE A 472 -44.39 27.88 -4.20
CA ILE A 472 -43.05 27.27 -4.25
C ILE A 472 -43.21 25.76 -4.14
N ALA A 473 -42.57 24.99 -5.03
CA ALA A 473 -42.65 23.53 -5.08
C ALA A 473 -42.15 22.81 -3.79
N ASP A 474 -41.46 23.51 -2.90
CA ASP A 474 -40.81 22.96 -1.68
C ASP A 474 -41.25 23.68 -0.39
N ALA A 475 -42.38 24.41 -0.41
CA ALA A 475 -42.99 25.00 0.79
C ALA A 475 -43.98 24.01 1.43
N PRO A 476 -44.10 23.97 2.77
CA PRO A 476 -45.15 23.19 3.44
C PRO A 476 -46.52 23.69 3.01
N SER A 477 -47.47 22.77 2.87
CA SER A 477 -48.84 23.13 2.50
C SER A 477 -49.52 23.95 3.60
N VAL A 478 -50.51 24.76 3.22
CA VAL A 478 -51.30 25.55 4.18
C VAL A 478 -51.96 24.64 5.22
N ALA A 479 -52.42 23.45 4.83
CA ALA A 479 -52.98 22.44 5.75
C ALA A 479 -51.97 21.95 6.81
N VAL A 480 -50.67 21.86 6.48
CA VAL A 480 -49.60 21.56 7.44
C VAL A 480 -49.42 22.70 8.43
N LEU A 481 -49.45 23.96 7.96
CA LEU A 481 -49.30 25.13 8.82
C LEU A 481 -50.53 25.35 9.71
N ASP A 482 -51.74 25.07 9.22
CA ASP A 482 -52.99 25.20 9.98
C ASP A 482 -53.16 24.09 11.03
N GLY A 483 -52.35 23.05 10.94
CA GLY A 483 -52.31 21.93 11.88
C GLY A 483 -53.32 20.83 11.57
N GLU A 484 -53.88 20.79 10.36
CA GLU A 484 -54.78 19.71 9.93
C GLU A 484 -54.06 18.36 9.83
N GLN A 485 -52.74 18.40 9.61
CA GLN A 485 -51.87 17.23 9.51
C GLN A 485 -51.02 17.02 10.78
N ASP A 486 -51.51 17.53 11.91
CA ASP A 486 -50.82 17.44 13.18
C ASP A 486 -50.70 16.00 13.69
N VAL A 487 -49.45 15.59 13.89
CA VAL A 487 -49.09 14.45 14.73
C VAL A 487 -48.53 14.96 16.06
N TRP A 488 -48.11 14.08 16.96
CA TRP A 488 -47.82 14.48 18.34
C TRP A 488 -46.72 15.56 18.46
N LEU A 489 -45.53 15.34 17.90
CA LEU A 489 -44.40 16.29 18.01
C LEU A 489 -44.25 17.25 16.82
N ALA A 490 -45.00 17.04 15.74
CA ALA A 490 -44.82 17.77 14.48
C ALA A 490 -46.13 17.79 13.68
N SER A 491 -46.13 18.51 12.56
CA SER A 491 -47.14 18.39 11.50
C SER A 491 -46.52 17.57 10.36
N CYS A 492 -47.24 16.58 9.83
CA CYS A 492 -46.69 15.62 8.86
C CYS A 492 -47.05 16.00 7.43
N GLY A 493 -46.07 16.43 6.63
CA GLY A 493 -46.28 16.80 5.23
C GLY A 493 -46.42 15.64 4.24
N GLY A 494 -46.40 14.37 4.69
CA GLY A 494 -46.44 13.22 3.78
C GLY A 494 -46.50 11.86 4.48
N PHE A 495 -47.67 11.49 5.00
CA PHE A 495 -47.87 10.23 5.75
C PHE A 495 -47.62 8.96 4.93
N TYR A 496 -48.10 8.93 3.68
CA TYR A 496 -47.88 7.81 2.73
C TYR A 496 -46.59 7.94 1.91
N ALA A 497 -45.81 8.99 2.17
CA ALA A 497 -44.52 9.27 1.55
C ALA A 497 -43.39 9.27 2.59
N SER A 498 -43.56 8.49 3.67
CA SER A 498 -42.59 8.42 4.77
C SER A 498 -41.28 7.78 4.30
N PRO A 499 -40.10 8.36 4.66
CA PRO A 499 -38.81 7.73 4.38
C PRO A 499 -38.59 6.42 5.15
N PHE A 500 -39.44 6.12 6.13
CA PHE A 500 -39.35 4.92 6.96
C PHE A 500 -40.27 3.78 6.48
N ALA A 501 -41.12 4.03 5.48
CA ALA A 501 -42.02 3.02 4.95
C ALA A 501 -41.25 1.97 4.12
N ALA A 502 -41.63 0.69 4.25
CA ALA A 502 -40.99 -0.41 3.52
C ALA A 502 -41.23 -0.36 2.00
N ALA A 503 -42.32 0.30 1.57
CA ALA A 503 -42.66 0.50 0.16
C ALA A 503 -43.29 1.88 -0.04
N VAL A 504 -43.03 2.49 -1.20
CA VAL A 504 -43.61 3.78 -1.61
C VAL A 504 -45.14 3.69 -1.59
N GLY A 505 -45.80 4.68 -0.98
CA GLY A 505 -47.27 4.71 -0.84
C GLY A 505 -47.81 3.98 0.39
N SER A 506 -46.97 3.29 1.16
CA SER A 506 -47.38 2.68 2.43
C SER A 506 -47.47 3.73 3.56
N PRO A 507 -48.38 3.56 4.54
CA PRO A 507 -48.47 4.44 5.68
C PRO A 507 -47.17 4.44 6.51
N CYS A 508 -46.86 5.56 7.15
CA CYS A 508 -45.69 5.69 8.02
C CYS A 508 -45.74 4.66 9.16
N PRO A 509 -44.70 3.81 9.33
CA PRO A 509 -44.65 2.81 10.40
C PRO A 509 -44.06 3.36 11.71
N THR A 510 -43.59 4.60 11.71
CA THR A 510 -42.74 5.15 12.77
C THR A 510 -43.55 5.52 14.01
N PRO A 511 -43.17 5.06 15.21
CA PRO A 511 -43.87 5.39 16.45
C PRO A 511 -43.54 6.80 17.00
N PHE A 512 -44.38 7.21 17.95
CA PHE A 512 -44.43 8.43 18.80
C PHE A 512 -43.47 9.60 18.51
N TRP A 513 -42.13 9.44 18.57
CA TRP A 513 -41.17 10.54 18.40
C TRP A 513 -40.24 10.47 17.17
N GLY A 514 -40.37 9.46 16.30
CA GLY A 514 -39.51 9.40 15.11
C GLY A 514 -39.74 10.53 14.09
N CYS A 515 -40.75 11.38 14.33
CA CYS A 515 -40.89 12.67 13.63
C CYS A 515 -39.70 13.61 13.87
N LEU A 516 -38.96 13.47 14.98
CA LEU A 516 -37.75 14.25 15.26
C LEU A 516 -36.59 13.94 14.31
N ASP A 517 -36.70 12.86 13.52
CA ASP A 517 -35.71 12.42 12.55
C ASP A 517 -36.29 12.36 11.13
N CYS A 518 -37.52 12.85 10.92
CA CYS A 518 -38.23 12.74 9.67
C CYS A 518 -38.17 14.03 8.84
N LYS A 519 -37.73 13.94 7.58
CA LYS A 519 -37.75 15.09 6.65
C LYS A 519 -39.16 15.61 6.30
N ASN A 520 -40.19 14.78 6.46
CA ASN A 520 -41.58 15.18 6.21
C ASN A 520 -42.19 15.91 7.42
N ALA A 521 -41.52 15.93 8.57
CA ALA A 521 -42.02 16.57 9.76
C ALA A 521 -41.76 18.08 9.70
N VAL A 522 -42.77 18.87 10.04
CA VAL A 522 -42.70 20.32 10.16
C VAL A 522 -43.00 20.70 11.60
N ILE A 523 -42.14 21.50 12.21
CA ILE A 523 -42.30 21.94 13.59
C ILE A 523 -42.51 23.45 13.57
N THR A 524 -43.71 23.88 13.96
CA THR A 524 -44.07 25.29 14.17
C THR A 524 -44.18 25.61 15.66
N ALA A 525 -44.40 26.88 16.02
CA ALA A 525 -44.51 27.30 17.41
C ALA A 525 -45.68 26.61 18.15
N ARG A 526 -46.73 26.20 17.41
CA ARG A 526 -47.85 25.38 17.90
C ARG A 526 -47.39 24.07 18.55
N LYS A 527 -46.28 23.48 18.07
CA LYS A 527 -45.77 22.18 18.53
C LYS A 527 -44.85 22.25 19.73
N LEU A 528 -44.38 23.45 20.08
CA LEU A 528 -43.47 23.66 21.22
C LEU A 528 -44.01 23.12 22.55
N PRO A 529 -45.29 23.26 22.93
CA PRO A 529 -45.79 22.69 24.19
C PRO A 529 -45.64 21.16 24.26
N ALA A 530 -45.92 20.44 23.17
CA ALA A 530 -45.76 18.98 23.11
C ALA A 530 -44.28 18.57 23.16
N ILE A 531 -43.41 19.30 22.46
CA ILE A 531 -41.95 19.09 22.46
C ILE A 531 -41.36 19.32 23.86
N LEU A 532 -41.79 20.38 24.56
CA LEU A 532 -41.35 20.68 25.93
C LEU A 532 -41.88 19.65 26.95
N ALA A 533 -43.11 19.19 26.78
CA ALA A 533 -43.65 18.10 27.60
C ALA A 533 -42.84 16.81 27.40
N PHE A 534 -42.49 16.47 26.16
CA PHE A 534 -41.65 15.32 25.87
C PHE A 534 -40.22 15.48 26.41
N LEU A 535 -39.62 16.66 26.28
CA LEU A 535 -38.30 16.94 26.85
C LEU A 535 -38.29 16.73 28.36
N THR A 536 -39.34 17.21 29.05
CA THR A 536 -39.52 17.00 30.51
C THR A 536 -39.58 15.51 30.83
N PHE A 537 -40.40 14.75 30.09
CA PHE A 537 -40.46 13.30 30.24
C PHE A 537 -39.10 12.62 30.04
N ILE A 538 -38.37 12.96 28.97
CA ILE A 538 -37.03 12.42 28.69
C ILE A 538 -36.07 12.68 29.86
N ASP A 539 -36.08 13.90 30.39
CA ASP A 539 -35.20 14.31 31.48
C ASP A 539 -35.55 13.59 32.80
N GLU A 540 -36.84 13.39 33.09
CA GLU A 540 -37.31 12.61 34.26
C GLU A 540 -36.88 11.13 34.18
N GLN A 541 -36.86 10.52 33.00
CA GLN A 541 -36.41 9.14 32.82
C GLN A 541 -34.94 8.92 33.22
N ARG A 542 -34.11 9.96 33.28
CA ARG A 542 -32.71 9.84 33.73
C ARG A 542 -32.58 9.34 35.16
N ALA A 543 -33.58 9.60 36.02
CA ALA A 543 -33.56 9.17 37.42
C ALA A 543 -33.80 7.66 37.58
N GLY A 544 -34.48 7.02 36.62
CA GLY A 544 -34.89 5.61 36.69
C GLY A 544 -34.13 4.65 35.78
N MET A 545 -33.25 5.16 34.88
CA MET A 545 -32.53 4.36 33.89
C MET A 545 -31.03 4.46 34.07
N ASN A 546 -30.29 3.42 33.62
CA ASN A 546 -28.84 3.51 33.57
C ASN A 546 -28.40 4.52 32.49
N THR A 547 -27.23 5.14 32.66
CA THR A 547 -26.77 6.23 31.77
C THR A 547 -26.63 5.81 30.31
N ASN A 548 -26.19 4.59 30.03
CA ASN A 548 -25.98 4.10 28.66
C ASN A 548 -27.30 3.71 27.99
N GLU A 549 -28.23 3.10 28.72
CA GLU A 549 -29.57 2.77 28.27
C GLU A 549 -30.38 4.03 27.98
N TRP A 550 -30.33 5.02 28.87
CA TRP A 550 -30.97 6.30 28.63
C TRP A 550 -30.37 7.02 27.41
N ALA A 551 -29.04 7.01 27.27
CA ALA A 551 -28.39 7.63 26.11
C ALA A 551 -28.76 6.93 24.80
N ALA A 552 -28.84 5.61 24.80
CA ALA A 552 -29.26 4.82 23.65
C ALA A 552 -30.74 5.06 23.29
N LYS A 553 -31.62 5.20 24.28
CA LYS A 553 -33.07 5.34 24.07
C LYS A 553 -33.51 6.78 23.76
N PHE A 554 -32.97 7.77 24.48
CA PHE A 554 -33.45 9.16 24.44
C PHE A 554 -32.39 10.20 24.12
N GLY A 555 -31.10 9.83 24.10
CA GLY A 555 -30.00 10.78 23.93
C GLY A 555 -30.11 11.59 22.63
N HIS A 556 -30.37 10.92 21.51
CA HIS A 556 -30.52 11.60 20.21
C HIS A 556 -31.70 12.56 20.19
N ALA A 557 -32.88 12.11 20.62
CA ALA A 557 -34.10 12.92 20.64
C ALA A 557 -33.94 14.17 21.52
N ARG A 558 -33.31 14.03 22.70
CA ARG A 558 -33.03 15.16 23.59
C ARG A 558 -32.10 16.18 22.94
N GLU A 559 -31.00 15.72 22.35
CA GLU A 559 -30.02 16.59 21.69
C GLU A 559 -30.65 17.33 20.51
N ARG A 560 -31.51 16.66 19.72
CA ARG A 560 -32.28 17.29 18.65
C ARG A 560 -33.16 18.43 19.17
N ILE A 561 -33.89 18.19 20.26
CA ILE A 561 -34.77 19.20 20.86
C ILE A 561 -33.95 20.38 21.40
N VAL A 562 -32.93 20.11 22.21
CA VAL A 562 -32.18 21.14 22.94
C VAL A 562 -31.26 21.95 22.04
N ARG A 563 -30.59 21.32 21.08
CA ARG A 563 -29.57 21.99 20.25
C ARG A 563 -30.08 22.51 18.92
N GLN A 564 -31.16 21.97 18.38
CA GLN A 564 -31.61 22.30 17.02
C GLN A 564 -33.01 22.91 17.02
N ILE A 565 -33.98 22.29 17.71
CA ILE A 565 -35.37 22.73 17.65
C ILE A 565 -35.60 23.99 18.49
N LEU A 566 -35.36 23.93 19.82
CA LEU A 566 -35.65 25.07 20.70
C LEU A 566 -34.89 26.35 20.33
N PRO A 567 -33.59 26.32 19.99
CA PRO A 567 -32.86 27.53 19.63
C PRO A 567 -33.42 28.26 18.38
N ALA A 568 -34.11 27.56 17.48
CA ALA A 568 -34.67 28.15 16.27
C ALA A 568 -35.87 29.08 16.52
N PHE A 569 -36.59 28.91 17.64
CA PHE A 569 -37.81 29.68 17.95
C PHE A 569 -37.56 30.98 18.72
N GLY A 570 -36.36 31.18 19.26
CA GLY A 570 -36.04 32.29 20.16
C GLY A 570 -36.65 32.13 21.57
N ASP A 571 -36.08 32.85 22.53
CA ASP A 571 -36.41 32.69 23.96
C ASP A 571 -37.87 33.04 24.28
N ASP A 572 -38.44 34.06 23.62
CA ASP A 572 -39.82 34.52 23.86
C ASP A 572 -40.86 33.47 23.48
N ALA A 573 -40.72 32.83 22.30
CA ALA A 573 -41.64 31.81 21.84
C ALA A 573 -41.57 30.55 22.73
N VAL A 574 -40.36 30.19 23.19
CA VAL A 574 -40.16 29.10 24.14
C VAL A 574 -40.77 29.43 25.50
N ALA A 575 -40.61 30.65 26.00
CA ALA A 575 -41.20 31.09 27.26
C ALA A 575 -42.74 31.07 27.21
N GLN A 576 -43.33 31.55 26.11
CA GLN A 576 -44.78 31.48 25.88
C GLN A 576 -45.28 30.03 25.82
N ALA A 577 -44.54 29.14 25.15
CA ALA A 577 -44.89 27.72 25.09
C ALA A 577 -44.82 27.05 26.47
N ARG A 578 -43.82 27.39 27.31
CA ARG A 578 -43.73 26.94 28.70
C ARG A 578 -44.91 27.42 29.54
N ALA A 579 -45.32 28.69 29.39
CA ALA A 579 -46.47 29.24 30.10
C ALA A 579 -47.78 28.52 29.69
N ARG A 580 -47.96 28.22 28.39
CA ARG A 580 -49.11 27.44 27.89
C ARG A 580 -49.11 26.01 28.44
N LEU A 581 -47.95 25.35 28.47
CA LEU A 581 -47.78 24.02 29.05
C LEU A 581 -48.16 23.98 30.54
N ALA A 582 -47.79 25.02 31.31
CA ALA A 582 -48.14 25.13 32.73
C ALA A 582 -49.64 25.40 32.95
N ALA A 583 -50.29 26.15 32.06
CA ALA A 583 -51.72 26.44 32.14
C ALA A 583 -52.59 25.26 31.68
N GLN A 584 -52.12 24.48 30.71
CA GLN A 584 -52.77 23.29 30.18
C GLN A 584 -51.72 22.22 29.94
N HIS A 585 -51.65 21.24 30.84
CA HIS A 585 -50.83 20.05 30.61
C HIS A 585 -51.45 19.23 29.46
N PRO A 586 -50.80 19.16 28.28
CA PRO A 586 -51.30 18.33 27.20
C PRO A 586 -51.26 16.87 27.66
N ILE A 587 -52.28 16.10 27.29
CA ILE A 587 -52.31 14.65 27.57
C ILE A 587 -51.15 14.02 26.81
N VAL A 588 -50.11 13.60 27.52
CA VAL A 588 -49.01 12.82 26.95
C VAL A 588 -49.49 11.38 26.83
N TYR A 589 -50.04 11.01 25.68
CA TYR A 589 -50.35 9.61 25.40
C TYR A 589 -49.07 8.85 25.06
N LEU A 590 -48.34 8.43 26.10
CA LEU A 590 -47.15 7.58 25.94
C LEU A 590 -47.58 6.15 25.59
N PRO A 591 -47.12 5.58 24.47
CA PRO A 591 -47.39 4.17 24.17
C PRO A 591 -46.61 3.26 25.15
N PRO A 592 -47.04 2.01 25.36
CA PRO A 592 -46.47 1.09 26.37
C PRO A 592 -44.94 0.92 26.27
N GLU A 593 -44.40 0.97 25.05
CA GLU A 593 -42.98 0.83 24.71
C GLU A 593 -42.12 1.99 25.22
N ALA A 594 -42.73 3.13 25.54
CA ALA A 594 -42.05 4.25 26.19
C ALA A 594 -41.85 4.03 27.70
N ARG A 595 -42.63 3.13 28.32
CA ARG A 595 -42.63 2.83 29.77
C ARG A 595 -41.88 1.55 30.16
N ALA A 596 -41.54 0.71 29.19
CA ALA A 596 -40.67 -0.47 29.34
C ALA A 596 -39.22 -0.09 29.01
#